data_AF-A0A4Q1ISH6-F1
#
_entry.id   AF-A0A4Q1ISH6-F1
#
_cell.length_a   1.000
_cell.length_b   1.000
_cell.length_c   1.000
_cell.angle_alpha   90.00
_cell.angle_beta   90.00
_cell.angle_gamma   90.00
#
_symmetry.space_group_name_H-M   'P 1'
#
loop_
_entity.id
_entity.type
_entity.pdbx_description
1 polymer ?
#
loop_
_entity_poly.entity_id
_entity_poly.type
_entity_poly.pdbx_seq_one_letter_code
_entity_poly.pdbx_strand_id
1 'polypeptide(L)'
;MKLFKFKHWEYWPSYLFYLPNIPYAVYLALRAKSLTLFSATNPAIQHSGNGSESKFATIQLIPSAYKPISIYIEANSNTQNILKSILENKIQYPFIIKPDIGFRGLLVQKIYTQIELENYLKNYNHIDLIVQEFVDFKNECGIFYHRLPNETKGKITSITLKKYLTVCGDGISTLKKLIENNERAKLHIPLLNKLHQNNLNLILQKDEEKILNFIGNHSKGTQFINGNNLINNNLETAIDKIMQQIPGFYYGRLDIKYQSFEDLLLLKNFKIIELNGIISEPTHIYDPINSTYFNALKEIRKHWKIIYKIATLNHTINKVEYDKASDFLASLKKLKKYSKQLNKQSLISNKS
;
A
#
# COMPACT_ATOMS: atom_id res chain seq x y z
N MET A 1 -3.07 -19.94 -18.26
CA MET A 1 -2.73 -18.81 -17.37
C MET A 1 -1.92 -17.69 -18.04
N LYS A 2 -0.81 -17.97 -18.77
CA LYS A 2 0.00 -16.92 -19.44
C LYS A 2 -0.77 -16.10 -20.49
N LEU A 3 -1.60 -16.75 -21.32
CA LEU A 3 -2.40 -16.09 -22.36
C LEU A 3 -3.47 -15.14 -21.78
N PHE A 4 -4.06 -15.49 -20.64
CA PHE A 4 -5.03 -14.63 -19.95
C PHE A 4 -4.39 -13.32 -19.52
N LYS A 5 -3.26 -13.38 -18.80
CA LYS A 5 -2.51 -12.18 -18.35
C LYS A 5 -1.99 -11.33 -19.50
N PHE A 6 -1.77 -11.91 -20.68
CA PHE A 6 -1.37 -11.15 -21.86
C PHE A 6 -2.52 -10.29 -22.42
N LYS A 7 -3.76 -10.80 -22.42
CA LYS A 7 -4.94 -10.07 -22.90
C LYS A 7 -5.51 -9.06 -21.89
N HIS A 8 -5.11 -9.16 -20.63
CA HIS A 8 -5.63 -8.39 -19.51
C HIS A 8 -4.54 -7.44 -18.99
N TRP A 9 -4.57 -6.20 -19.47
CA TRP A 9 -3.51 -5.20 -19.27
C TRP A 9 -3.31 -4.81 -17.80
N GLU A 10 -4.30 -5.01 -16.93
CA GLU A 10 -4.19 -4.80 -15.49
C GLU A 10 -3.18 -5.74 -14.81
N TYR A 11 -2.83 -6.85 -15.46
CA TYR A 11 -1.78 -7.78 -15.01
C TYR A 11 -0.43 -7.55 -15.71
N TRP A 12 -0.34 -6.57 -16.60
CA TRP A 12 0.91 -6.31 -17.32
C TRP A 12 2.00 -5.82 -16.37
N PRO A 13 3.28 -6.09 -16.70
CA PRO A 13 4.38 -5.55 -15.93
C PRO A 13 4.34 -4.02 -15.84
N SER A 14 4.67 -3.47 -14.67
CA SER A 14 4.61 -2.03 -14.42
C SER A 14 5.43 -1.21 -15.44
N TYR A 15 6.54 -1.73 -15.95
CA TYR A 15 7.37 -1.00 -16.92
C TYR A 15 6.59 -0.60 -18.19
N LEU A 16 5.57 -1.35 -18.60
CA LEU A 16 4.74 -0.99 -19.76
C LEU A 16 3.94 0.29 -19.51
N PHE A 17 3.56 0.57 -18.26
CA PHE A 17 2.87 1.81 -17.89
C PHE A 17 3.81 3.02 -17.78
N TYR A 18 5.06 2.80 -17.38
CA TYR A 18 6.02 3.87 -17.12
C TYR A 18 6.87 4.26 -18.34
N LEU A 19 7.31 3.29 -19.17
CA LEU A 19 8.14 3.58 -20.35
C LEU A 19 7.51 4.62 -21.29
N PRO A 20 6.21 4.56 -21.64
CA PRO A 20 5.56 5.56 -22.50
C PRO A 20 5.50 6.97 -21.89
N ASN A 21 5.67 7.08 -20.57
CA ASN A 21 5.61 8.34 -19.83
C ASN A 21 6.99 8.96 -19.59
N ILE A 22 8.09 8.24 -19.85
CA ILE A 22 9.47 8.74 -19.67
C ILE A 22 9.72 10.05 -20.43
N PRO A 23 9.38 10.20 -21.73
CA PRO A 23 9.65 11.45 -22.44
C PRO A 23 9.03 12.68 -21.78
N TYR A 24 7.82 12.52 -21.24
CA TYR A 24 7.14 13.61 -20.52
C TYR A 24 7.78 13.89 -19.15
N ALA A 25 8.19 12.85 -18.41
CA ALA A 25 8.90 13.01 -17.16
C ALA A 25 10.25 13.74 -17.36
N VAL A 26 10.99 13.41 -18.43
CA VAL A 26 12.24 14.10 -18.81
C VAL A 26 11.96 15.55 -19.16
N TYR A 27 10.91 15.85 -19.94
CA TYR A 27 10.49 17.22 -20.24
C TYR A 27 10.24 18.04 -18.96
N LEU A 28 9.53 17.47 -17.97
CA LEU A 28 9.28 18.13 -16.70
C LEU A 28 10.56 18.34 -15.87
N ALA A 29 11.46 17.35 -15.86
CA ALA A 29 12.75 17.45 -15.17
C ALA A 29 13.66 18.54 -15.75
N LEU A 30 13.70 18.66 -17.08
CA LEU A 30 14.43 19.75 -17.76
C LEU A 30 13.84 21.12 -17.39
N ARG A 31 12.51 21.24 -17.35
CA ARG A 31 11.84 22.48 -16.92
C ARG A 31 12.12 22.85 -15.47
N ALA A 32 12.19 21.86 -14.58
CA ALA A 32 12.55 22.05 -13.18
C ALA A 32 14.06 22.24 -12.96
N LYS A 33 14.88 22.04 -14.00
CA LYS A 33 16.36 22.00 -13.93
C LYS A 33 16.86 20.99 -12.89
N SER A 34 16.13 19.90 -12.70
CA SER A 34 16.46 18.85 -11.73
C SER A 34 15.88 17.50 -12.14
N LEU A 35 16.74 16.47 -12.23
CA LEU A 35 16.32 15.09 -12.47
C LEU A 35 15.68 14.43 -11.24
N THR A 36 15.89 15.02 -10.07
CA THR A 36 15.37 14.56 -8.77
C THR A 36 14.24 15.45 -8.26
N LEU A 37 13.58 16.25 -9.12
CA LEU A 37 12.57 17.23 -8.71
C LEU A 37 11.52 16.66 -7.74
N PHE A 38 11.12 15.39 -7.95
CA PHE A 38 10.12 14.70 -7.13
C PHE A 38 10.49 14.63 -5.65
N SER A 39 11.77 14.73 -5.29
CA SER A 39 12.26 14.73 -3.91
C SER A 39 11.76 15.89 -3.06
N ALA A 40 11.36 17.01 -3.68
CA ALA A 40 10.78 18.15 -2.99
C ALA A 40 9.24 18.11 -2.91
N THR A 41 8.60 17.02 -3.31
CA THR A 41 7.12 16.93 -3.35
C THR A 41 6.52 16.86 -1.95
N ASN A 42 7.08 16.00 -1.10
CA ASN A 42 6.63 15.76 0.27
C ASN A 42 7.82 15.89 1.24
N PRO A 43 8.18 17.11 1.68
CA PRO A 43 9.27 17.34 2.63
C PRO A 43 9.17 16.53 3.94
N ALA A 44 7.96 16.14 4.34
CA ALA A 44 7.73 15.35 5.55
C ALA A 44 8.18 13.88 5.44
N ILE A 45 8.44 13.40 4.22
CA ILE A 45 8.79 12.00 3.95
C ILE A 45 10.15 11.97 3.28
N GLN A 46 11.03 11.11 3.78
CA GLN A 46 12.36 10.91 3.19
C GLN A 46 12.25 10.63 1.68
N HIS A 47 13.01 11.39 0.87
CA HIS A 47 12.98 11.32 -0.60
C HIS A 47 11.57 11.43 -1.20
N SER A 48 10.66 12.12 -0.51
CA SER A 48 9.23 12.24 -0.85
C SER A 48 8.47 10.91 -0.94
N GLY A 49 8.98 9.85 -0.32
CA GLY A 49 8.39 8.52 -0.37
C GLY A 49 8.76 7.79 -1.66
N ASN A 50 10.06 7.63 -1.92
CA ASN A 50 10.60 6.90 -3.08
C ASN A 50 10.63 5.37 -2.88
N GLY A 51 10.12 4.91 -1.74
CA GLY A 51 10.08 3.55 -1.27
C GLY A 51 11.22 3.13 -0.34
N SER A 52 12.19 4.01 -0.09
CA SER A 52 13.25 3.78 0.92
C SER A 52 12.91 4.36 2.29
N GLU A 53 11.79 5.08 2.41
CA GLU A 53 11.28 5.62 3.65
C GLU A 53 10.84 4.55 4.65
N SER A 54 10.94 4.89 5.93
CA SER A 54 10.34 4.12 7.03
C SER A 54 8.82 4.22 6.98
N LYS A 55 8.13 3.07 6.91
CA LYS A 55 6.67 3.02 7.05
C LYS A 55 6.24 3.46 8.43
N PHE A 56 7.04 3.16 9.46
CA PHE A 56 6.78 3.60 10.81
C PHE A 56 6.84 5.13 10.91
N ALA A 57 7.92 5.76 10.44
CA ALA A 57 8.02 7.22 10.45
C ALA A 57 6.85 7.87 9.68
N THR A 58 6.49 7.31 8.52
CA THR A 58 5.42 7.85 7.69
C THR A 58 4.04 7.68 8.30
N ILE A 59 3.73 6.55 8.95
CA ILE A 59 2.46 6.39 9.67
C ILE A 59 2.42 7.30 10.91
N GLN A 60 3.56 7.58 11.54
CA GLN A 60 3.60 8.46 12.70
C GLN A 60 3.19 9.91 12.39
N LEU A 61 3.32 10.35 11.14
CA LEU A 61 2.84 11.66 10.67
C LEU A 61 1.32 11.84 10.79
N ILE A 62 0.54 10.75 10.72
CA ILE A 62 -0.93 10.82 10.80
C ILE A 62 -1.35 11.12 12.26
N PRO A 63 -2.34 11.99 12.50
CA PRO A 63 -2.88 12.21 13.84
C PRO A 63 -3.36 10.90 14.49
N SER A 64 -3.08 10.73 15.78
CA SER A 64 -3.33 9.47 16.53
C SER A 64 -4.76 8.94 16.42
N ALA A 65 -5.76 9.83 16.35
CA ALA A 65 -7.16 9.46 16.17
C ALA A 65 -7.40 8.61 14.90
N TYR A 66 -6.63 8.86 13.83
CA TYR A 66 -6.88 8.30 12.50
C TYR A 66 -5.90 7.22 12.07
N LYS A 67 -4.95 6.80 12.92
CA LYS A 67 -3.99 5.71 12.62
C LYS A 67 -4.13 4.54 13.61
N PRO A 68 -3.75 3.32 13.21
CA PRO A 68 -3.63 2.19 14.14
C PRO A 68 -2.48 2.41 15.13
N ILE A 69 -2.61 1.85 16.33
CA ILE A 69 -1.48 1.77 17.26
C ILE A 69 -0.38 0.93 16.59
N SER A 70 0.86 1.44 16.62
CA SER A 70 2.00 0.79 15.98
C SER A 70 3.24 0.98 16.85
N ILE A 71 4.08 -0.05 16.93
CA ILE A 71 5.41 0.00 17.56
C ILE A 71 6.48 -0.37 16.55
N TYR A 72 7.63 0.29 16.65
CA TYR A 72 8.83 -0.03 15.88
C TYR A 72 9.68 -1.03 16.64
N ILE A 73 10.16 -2.06 15.93
CA ILE A 73 11.03 -3.08 16.46
C ILE A 73 12.34 -3.01 15.67
N GLU A 74 13.41 -2.64 16.35
CA GLU A 74 14.75 -2.62 15.75
C GLU A 74 15.23 -4.04 15.46
N ALA A 75 15.97 -4.19 14.36
CA ALA A 75 16.63 -5.45 14.02
C ALA A 75 17.42 -6.03 15.21
N ASN A 76 17.22 -7.31 15.46
CA ASN A 76 17.84 -8.14 16.51
C ASN A 76 17.39 -7.78 17.93
N SER A 77 16.25 -7.10 18.09
CA SER A 77 15.62 -6.87 19.39
C SER A 77 15.31 -8.18 20.11
N ASN A 78 15.44 -8.20 21.44
CA ASN A 78 15.11 -9.37 22.23
C ASN A 78 13.59 -9.66 22.22
N THR A 79 13.20 -10.90 21.96
CA THR A 79 11.77 -11.32 21.89
C THR A 79 10.96 -10.98 23.13
N GLN A 80 11.53 -11.08 24.34
CA GLN A 80 10.84 -10.71 25.58
C GLN A 80 10.56 -9.20 25.64
N ASN A 81 11.51 -8.38 25.20
CA ASN A 81 11.32 -6.93 25.11
C ASN A 81 10.25 -6.56 24.08
N ILE A 82 10.20 -7.28 22.96
CA ILE A 82 9.15 -7.11 21.94
C ILE A 82 7.77 -7.42 22.55
N LEU A 83 7.62 -8.57 23.21
CA LEU A 83 6.37 -8.97 23.88
C LEU A 83 5.93 -7.95 24.94
N LYS A 84 6.87 -7.48 25.76
CA LYS A 84 6.61 -6.43 26.74
C LYS A 84 6.11 -5.13 26.09
N SER A 85 6.77 -4.68 25.02
CA SER A 85 6.36 -3.47 24.27
C SER A 85 4.97 -3.59 23.65
N ILE A 86 4.61 -4.77 23.10
CA ILE A 86 3.26 -5.07 22.60
C ILE A 86 2.21 -4.90 23.70
N LEU A 87 2.49 -5.46 24.89
CA LEU A 87 1.60 -5.39 26.05
C LEU A 87 1.45 -3.96 26.58
N GLU A 88 2.56 -3.23 26.75
CA GLU A 88 2.58 -1.84 27.23
C GLU A 88 1.80 -0.89 26.30
N ASN A 89 1.87 -1.13 24.99
CA ASN A 89 1.13 -0.37 23.98
C ASN A 89 -0.30 -0.89 23.75
N LYS A 90 -0.75 -1.89 24.53
CA LYS A 90 -2.10 -2.46 24.47
C LYS A 90 -2.50 -2.98 23.08
N ILE A 91 -1.54 -3.48 22.29
CA ILE A 91 -1.81 -4.10 21.00
C ILE A 91 -2.33 -5.52 21.26
N GLN A 92 -3.54 -5.82 20.80
CA GLN A 92 -4.19 -7.11 21.01
C GLN A 92 -4.00 -8.05 19.83
N TYR A 93 -4.10 -9.35 20.07
CA TYR A 93 -4.22 -10.34 19.01
C TYR A 93 -5.63 -10.30 18.38
N PRO A 94 -5.75 -10.56 17.06
CA PRO A 94 -4.63 -10.64 16.13
C PRO A 94 -4.05 -9.26 15.82
N PHE A 95 -2.76 -9.18 15.51
CA PHE A 95 -2.12 -7.96 15.02
C PHE A 95 -1.36 -8.21 13.72
N ILE A 96 -0.92 -7.14 13.06
CA ILE A 96 -0.08 -7.20 11.85
C ILE A 96 1.39 -7.02 12.26
N ILE A 97 2.26 -7.89 11.74
CA ILE A 97 3.70 -7.67 11.72
C ILE A 97 4.16 -7.46 10.28
N LYS A 98 5.01 -6.46 10.04
CA LYS A 98 5.52 -6.13 8.70
C LYS A 98 6.92 -5.50 8.74
N PRO A 99 7.74 -5.65 7.68
CA PRO A 99 8.98 -4.89 7.55
C PRO A 99 8.75 -3.38 7.50
N ASP A 100 9.60 -2.62 8.17
CA ASP A 100 9.55 -1.16 8.13
C ASP A 100 9.78 -0.63 6.71
N ILE A 101 10.77 -1.19 5.99
CA ILE A 101 11.02 -0.91 4.58
C ILE A 101 10.55 -2.09 3.71
N GLY A 102 9.89 -1.83 2.59
CA GLY A 102 9.44 -2.90 1.67
C GLY A 102 8.08 -2.64 1.00
N PHE A 103 7.70 -3.49 0.04
CA PHE A 103 6.54 -3.28 -0.83
C PHE A 103 5.68 -4.53 -1.02
N ARG A 104 4.47 -4.32 -1.55
CA ARG A 104 3.59 -5.38 -2.10
C ARG A 104 3.22 -6.47 -1.09
N GLY A 105 3.17 -6.13 0.19
CA GLY A 105 2.84 -7.06 1.27
C GLY A 105 3.89 -8.15 1.50
N LEU A 106 5.14 -7.93 1.10
CA LEU A 106 6.22 -8.88 1.34
C LEU A 106 6.48 -9.02 2.85
N LEU A 107 6.46 -10.25 3.36
CA LEU A 107 6.59 -10.60 4.78
C LEU A 107 5.54 -9.98 5.71
N VAL A 108 4.44 -9.44 5.18
CA VAL A 108 3.32 -9.00 6.01
C VAL A 108 2.56 -10.23 6.50
N GLN A 109 2.40 -10.37 7.81
CA GLN A 109 1.68 -11.47 8.42
C GLN A 109 0.72 -10.99 9.50
N LYS A 110 -0.46 -11.62 9.56
CA LYS A 110 -1.40 -11.47 10.66
C LYS A 110 -1.07 -12.56 11.69
N ILE A 111 -0.78 -12.13 12.91
CA ILE A 111 -0.33 -12.98 14.01
C ILE A 111 -1.50 -13.14 14.97
N TYR A 112 -1.92 -14.37 15.23
CA TYR A 112 -3.04 -14.69 16.13
C TYR A 112 -2.59 -15.10 17.54
N THR A 113 -1.34 -15.53 17.68
CA THR A 113 -0.82 -16.07 18.95
C THR A 113 0.63 -15.67 19.18
N GLN A 114 1.08 -15.78 20.43
CA GLN A 114 2.50 -15.61 20.78
C GLN A 114 3.40 -16.61 20.04
N ILE A 115 2.97 -17.87 19.90
CA ILE A 115 3.72 -18.91 19.18
C ILE A 115 3.96 -18.50 17.72
N GLU A 116 2.94 -17.94 17.06
CA GLU A 116 3.09 -17.41 15.71
C GLU A 116 4.07 -16.23 15.64
N LEU A 117 4.05 -15.33 16.64
CA LEU A 117 5.01 -14.23 16.73
C LEU A 117 6.45 -14.74 16.85
N GLU A 118 6.69 -15.65 17.78
CA GLU A 118 8.03 -16.23 18.03
C GLU A 118 8.57 -16.93 16.78
N ASN A 119 7.73 -17.69 16.09
CA ASN A 119 8.08 -18.33 14.82
C ASN A 119 8.40 -17.31 13.71
N TYR A 120 7.67 -16.20 13.64
CA TYR A 120 7.98 -15.12 12.70
C TYR A 120 9.34 -14.49 13.03
N LEU A 121 9.57 -14.12 14.30
CA LEU A 121 10.79 -13.46 14.75
C LEU A 121 12.03 -14.34 14.55
N LYS A 122 11.93 -15.65 14.76
CA LYS A 122 13.03 -16.60 14.50
C LYS A 122 13.58 -16.48 13.08
N ASN A 123 12.73 -16.16 12.11
CA ASN A 123 13.10 -16.09 10.70
C ASN A 123 13.43 -14.67 10.21
N TYR A 124 12.90 -13.63 10.88
CA TYR A 124 12.89 -12.27 10.33
C TYR A 124 13.29 -11.17 11.31
N ASN A 125 13.73 -11.48 12.53
CA ASN A 125 14.14 -10.46 13.49
C ASN A 125 15.44 -9.74 13.10
N HIS A 126 16.18 -10.17 12.07
CA HIS A 126 17.40 -9.48 11.59
C HIS A 126 17.13 -8.23 10.73
N ILE A 127 15.87 -7.82 10.57
CA ILE A 127 15.46 -6.58 9.92
C ILE A 127 14.58 -5.76 10.86
N ASP A 128 14.44 -4.47 10.57
CA ASP A 128 13.50 -3.61 11.26
C ASP A 128 12.05 -3.98 10.92
N LEU A 129 11.23 -4.09 11.95
CA LEU A 129 9.84 -4.55 11.87
C LEU A 129 8.91 -3.52 12.52
N ILE A 130 7.63 -3.63 12.17
CA ILE A 130 6.52 -2.91 12.78
C ILE A 130 5.53 -3.93 13.27
N VAL A 131 5.14 -3.84 14.55
CA VAL A 131 3.92 -4.48 15.05
C VAL A 131 2.83 -3.42 15.10
N GLN A 132 1.69 -3.71 14.48
CA GLN A 132 0.60 -2.76 14.25
C GLN A 132 -0.74 -3.42 14.56
N GLU A 133 -1.61 -2.68 15.27
CA GLU A 133 -3.01 -3.04 15.53
C GLU A 133 -3.70 -3.52 14.24
N PHE A 134 -4.41 -4.64 14.33
CA PHE A 134 -5.24 -5.11 13.22
C PHE A 134 -6.56 -4.35 13.18
N VAL A 135 -6.75 -3.53 12.15
CA VAL A 135 -7.99 -2.77 11.95
C VAL A 135 -9.02 -3.64 11.23
N ASP A 136 -9.99 -4.15 11.99
CA ASP A 136 -11.03 -5.08 11.51
C ASP A 136 -12.28 -4.39 10.94
N PHE A 137 -12.11 -3.24 10.30
CA PHE A 137 -13.20 -2.65 9.54
C PHE A 137 -13.45 -3.43 8.25
N LYS A 138 -14.74 -3.52 7.89
CA LYS A 138 -15.23 -4.34 6.76
C LYS A 138 -14.61 -3.96 5.42
N ASN A 139 -14.41 -2.67 5.18
CA ASN A 139 -14.02 -2.17 3.87
C ASN A 139 -12.59 -1.62 3.86
N GLU A 140 -11.97 -1.64 2.68
CA GLU A 140 -10.67 -1.00 2.44
C GLU A 140 -10.70 -0.21 1.13
N CYS A 141 -10.10 0.99 1.12
CA CYS A 141 -9.94 1.79 -0.08
C CYS A 141 -8.60 2.52 -0.10
N GLY A 142 -8.13 2.85 -1.30
CA GLY A 142 -7.05 3.81 -1.49
C GLY A 142 -7.62 5.17 -1.93
N ILE A 143 -7.38 6.23 -1.16
CA ILE A 143 -7.72 7.61 -1.56
C ILE A 143 -6.43 8.32 -1.95
N PHE A 144 -6.38 8.85 -3.17
CA PHE A 144 -5.25 9.63 -3.64
C PHE A 144 -5.54 11.11 -3.51
N TYR A 145 -4.75 11.78 -2.69
CA TYR A 145 -4.91 13.19 -2.35
C TYR A 145 -3.70 13.98 -2.88
N HIS A 146 -3.95 15.22 -3.30
CA HIS A 146 -2.89 16.20 -3.43
C HIS A 146 -3.35 17.61 -3.02
N ARG A 147 -2.40 18.48 -2.68
CA ARG A 147 -2.63 19.91 -2.42
C ARG A 147 -1.41 20.69 -2.90
N LEU A 148 -1.63 21.83 -3.56
CA LEU A 148 -0.50 22.68 -3.91
C LEU A 148 0.02 23.40 -2.66
N PRO A 149 1.35 23.62 -2.52
CA PRO A 149 1.91 24.25 -1.32
C PRO A 149 1.37 25.65 -0.99
N ASN A 150 0.85 26.36 -1.99
CA ASN A 150 0.25 27.68 -1.86
C ASN A 150 -1.29 27.66 -1.76
N GLU A 151 -1.90 26.48 -1.63
CA GLU A 151 -3.35 26.31 -1.49
C GLU A 151 -3.71 25.76 -0.11
N THR A 152 -4.84 26.20 0.42
CA THR A 152 -5.35 25.69 1.71
C THR A 152 -6.11 24.39 1.55
N LYS A 153 -6.72 24.15 0.38
CA LYS A 153 -7.55 22.98 0.08
C LYS A 153 -6.89 22.06 -0.94
N GLY A 154 -6.89 20.77 -0.64
CA GLY A 154 -6.49 19.73 -1.59
C GLY A 154 -7.63 19.20 -2.45
N LYS A 155 -7.28 18.21 -3.26
CA LYS A 155 -8.13 17.50 -4.22
C LYS A 155 -7.91 16.00 -4.14
N ILE A 156 -8.97 15.25 -4.40
CA ILE A 156 -8.91 13.80 -4.54
C ILE A 156 -8.93 13.46 -6.03
N THR A 157 -7.90 12.75 -6.50
CA THR A 157 -7.80 12.36 -7.93
C THR A 157 -8.15 10.91 -8.19
N SER A 158 -8.22 10.09 -7.14
CA SER A 158 -8.48 8.66 -7.25
C SER A 158 -9.09 8.12 -5.96
N ILE A 159 -10.13 7.31 -6.09
CA ILE A 159 -10.62 6.39 -5.07
C ILE A 159 -10.59 4.98 -5.65
N THR A 160 -9.88 4.09 -4.98
CA THR A 160 -9.81 2.67 -5.35
C THR A 160 -10.48 1.85 -4.27
N LEU A 161 -11.64 1.28 -4.55
CA LEU A 161 -12.28 0.33 -3.64
C LEU A 161 -11.58 -1.03 -3.78
N LYS A 162 -11.35 -1.71 -2.66
CA LYS A 162 -10.66 -3.00 -2.63
C LYS A 162 -11.67 -4.09 -2.29
N LYS A 163 -11.88 -5.00 -3.24
CA LYS A 163 -12.65 -6.23 -3.02
C LYS A 163 -11.66 -7.37 -2.81
N TYR A 164 -11.62 -7.91 -1.59
CA TYR A 164 -10.74 -9.03 -1.28
C TYR A 164 -11.07 -10.24 -2.14
N LEU A 165 -10.06 -11.08 -2.36
CA LEU A 165 -10.26 -12.32 -3.08
C LEU A 165 -11.07 -13.29 -2.20
N THR A 166 -12.27 -13.65 -2.66
CA THR A 166 -13.18 -14.55 -1.93
C THR A 166 -13.65 -15.70 -2.81
N VAL A 167 -14.13 -16.76 -2.15
CA VAL A 167 -14.90 -17.85 -2.75
C VAL A 167 -16.17 -18.06 -1.94
N CYS A 168 -17.20 -18.59 -2.59
CA CYS A 168 -18.50 -18.90 -1.99
C CYS A 168 -18.65 -20.41 -1.95
N GLY A 169 -19.08 -20.95 -0.81
CA GLY A 169 -19.37 -22.36 -0.67
C GLY A 169 -20.60 -22.78 -1.46
N ASP A 170 -20.57 -24.01 -1.99
CA ASP A 170 -21.68 -24.68 -2.66
C ASP A 170 -22.21 -25.88 -1.84
N GLY A 171 -21.64 -26.11 -0.64
CA GLY A 171 -21.97 -27.24 0.23
C GLY A 171 -21.36 -28.58 -0.19
N ILE A 172 -20.59 -28.64 -1.28
CA ILE A 172 -20.13 -29.91 -1.89
C ILE A 172 -18.64 -29.86 -2.23
N SER A 173 -18.19 -28.81 -2.91
CA SER A 173 -16.82 -28.63 -3.35
C SER A 173 -15.88 -28.30 -2.20
N THR A 174 -14.68 -28.86 -2.24
CA THR A 174 -13.60 -28.47 -1.33
C THR A 174 -13.10 -27.06 -1.64
N LEU A 175 -12.50 -26.40 -0.65
CA LEU A 175 -11.87 -25.09 -0.80
C LEU A 175 -10.90 -25.05 -1.98
N LYS A 176 -10.10 -26.12 -2.15
CA LYS A 176 -9.22 -26.27 -3.30
C LYS A 176 -9.96 -26.17 -4.63
N LYS A 177 -11.09 -26.88 -4.77
CA LYS A 177 -11.87 -26.88 -6.01
C LYS A 177 -12.55 -25.54 -6.26
N LEU A 178 -13.06 -24.89 -5.20
CA LEU A 178 -13.60 -23.53 -5.28
C LEU A 178 -12.54 -22.52 -5.76
N ILE A 179 -11.29 -22.62 -5.29
CA ILE A 179 -10.16 -21.80 -5.75
C ILE A 179 -9.84 -22.04 -7.23
N GLU A 180 -9.77 -23.31 -7.66
CA GLU A 180 -9.45 -23.68 -9.03
C GLU A 180 -10.51 -23.21 -10.04
N ASN A 181 -11.78 -23.23 -9.65
CA ASN A 181 -12.91 -22.84 -10.48
C ASN A 181 -13.16 -21.32 -10.48
N ASN A 182 -12.62 -20.57 -9.53
CA ASN A 182 -12.79 -19.12 -9.48
C ASN A 182 -11.84 -18.40 -10.43
N GLU A 183 -12.38 -17.58 -11.34
CA GLU A 183 -11.65 -16.92 -12.42
C GLU A 183 -10.44 -16.08 -11.97
N ARG A 184 -10.55 -15.43 -10.81
CA ARG A 184 -9.48 -14.61 -10.23
C ARG A 184 -8.57 -15.45 -9.34
N ALA A 185 -9.13 -16.29 -8.47
CA ALA A 185 -8.37 -17.06 -7.50
C ALA A 185 -7.43 -18.07 -8.17
N LYS A 186 -7.84 -18.66 -9.29
CA LYS A 186 -7.00 -19.59 -10.06
C LYS A 186 -5.69 -18.98 -10.54
N LEU A 187 -5.61 -17.65 -10.69
CA LEU A 187 -4.37 -16.94 -11.05
C LEU A 187 -3.33 -16.88 -9.92
N HIS A 188 -3.75 -17.24 -8.70
CA HIS A 188 -2.96 -17.14 -7.46
C HIS A 188 -2.85 -18.49 -6.72
N ILE A 189 -3.17 -19.62 -7.35
CA ILE A 189 -3.13 -20.97 -6.74
C ILE A 189 -1.85 -21.23 -5.92
N PRO A 190 -0.62 -20.96 -6.41
CA PRO A 190 0.58 -21.23 -5.62
C PRO A 190 0.62 -20.47 -4.29
N LEU A 191 0.15 -19.22 -4.27
CA LEU A 191 0.04 -18.41 -3.06
C LEU A 191 -1.06 -18.95 -2.13
N LEU A 192 -2.23 -19.25 -2.70
CA LEU A 192 -3.40 -19.67 -1.93
C LEU A 192 -3.24 -21.06 -1.31
N ASN A 193 -2.63 -22.00 -2.03
CA ASN A 193 -2.31 -23.32 -1.49
C ASN A 193 -1.41 -23.22 -0.27
N LYS A 194 -0.45 -22.29 -0.28
CA LYS A 194 0.41 -22.05 0.88
C LYS A 194 -0.37 -21.45 2.05
N LEU A 195 -1.17 -20.41 1.80
CA LEU A 195 -1.94 -19.72 2.84
C LEU A 195 -2.99 -20.63 3.50
N HIS A 196 -3.57 -21.57 2.74
CA HIS A 196 -4.66 -22.43 3.19
C HIS A 196 -4.26 -23.90 3.29
N GLN A 197 -2.97 -24.24 3.39
CA GLN A 197 -2.47 -25.61 3.32
C GLN A 197 -3.22 -26.60 4.24
N ASN A 198 -3.62 -26.15 5.44
CA ASN A 198 -4.35 -26.95 6.43
C ASN A 198 -5.88 -27.02 6.19
N ASN A 199 -6.40 -26.19 5.28
CA ASN A 199 -7.84 -25.98 5.06
C ASN A 199 -8.28 -26.35 3.63
N LEU A 200 -7.39 -26.80 2.74
CA LEU A 200 -7.70 -27.02 1.32
C LEU A 200 -8.82 -28.06 1.08
N ASN A 201 -8.99 -29.02 2.00
CA ASN A 201 -10.03 -30.05 1.93
C ASN A 201 -11.33 -29.66 2.63
N LEU A 202 -11.40 -28.47 3.26
CA LEU A 202 -12.60 -27.97 3.91
C LEU A 202 -13.72 -27.79 2.86
N ILE A 203 -14.94 -28.24 3.18
CA ILE A 203 -16.14 -27.93 2.41
C ILE A 203 -16.85 -26.78 3.13
N LEU A 204 -17.07 -25.69 2.40
CA LEU A 204 -17.79 -24.52 2.92
C LEU A 204 -19.29 -24.74 2.77
N GLN A 205 -20.07 -24.24 3.74
CA GLN A 205 -21.52 -24.31 3.64
C GLN A 205 -22.01 -23.53 2.42
N LYS A 206 -23.16 -23.92 1.89
CA LYS A 206 -23.77 -23.20 0.77
C LYS A 206 -23.93 -21.72 1.15
N ASP A 207 -23.50 -20.83 0.27
CA ASP A 207 -23.55 -19.37 0.43
C ASP A 207 -22.59 -18.80 1.49
N GLU A 208 -21.73 -19.62 2.10
CA GLU A 208 -20.67 -19.16 3.00
C GLU A 208 -19.54 -18.49 2.19
N GLU A 209 -19.31 -17.19 2.42
CA GLU A 209 -18.20 -16.47 1.81
C GLU A 209 -16.91 -16.59 2.65
N LYS A 210 -15.84 -17.07 2.02
CA LYS A 210 -14.51 -17.14 2.64
C LYS A 210 -13.52 -16.19 1.97
N ILE A 211 -12.94 -15.30 2.76
CA ILE A 211 -11.79 -14.47 2.33
C ILE A 211 -10.54 -15.35 2.20
N LEU A 212 -9.98 -15.40 1.00
CA LEU A 212 -8.80 -16.18 0.68
C LEU A 212 -7.49 -15.46 1.02
N ASN A 213 -7.51 -14.12 1.08
CA ASN A 213 -6.36 -13.32 1.48
C ASN A 213 -6.80 -11.96 2.01
N PHE A 214 -6.31 -11.58 3.19
CA PHE A 214 -6.64 -10.31 3.85
C PHE A 214 -5.80 -9.13 3.35
N ILE A 215 -4.78 -9.37 2.51
CA ILE A 215 -3.89 -8.32 2.01
C ILE A 215 -4.55 -7.58 0.83
N GLY A 216 -4.83 -6.28 1.02
CA GLY A 216 -5.42 -5.37 0.03
C GLY A 216 -4.54 -4.99 -1.16
N ASN A 217 -3.83 -5.95 -1.77
CA ASN A 217 -2.90 -5.70 -2.88
C ASN A 217 -3.28 -6.51 -4.15
N HIS A 218 -3.27 -5.84 -5.31
CA HIS A 218 -3.60 -6.46 -6.60
C HIS A 218 -2.75 -7.70 -6.94
N SER A 219 -1.44 -7.65 -6.64
CA SER A 219 -0.54 -8.79 -6.89
C SER A 219 -0.87 -10.03 -6.03
N LYS A 220 -1.70 -9.87 -5.02
CA LYS A 220 -2.11 -10.89 -4.05
C LYS A 220 -3.56 -11.36 -4.26
N GLY A 221 -4.22 -10.89 -5.32
CA GLY A 221 -5.56 -11.32 -5.74
C GLY A 221 -6.69 -10.34 -5.43
N THR A 222 -6.43 -9.30 -4.64
CA THR A 222 -7.43 -8.26 -4.34
C THR A 222 -7.80 -7.51 -5.62
N GLN A 223 -9.09 -7.38 -5.89
CA GLN A 223 -9.59 -6.61 -7.02
C GLN A 223 -9.60 -5.12 -6.66
N PHE A 224 -9.10 -4.31 -7.58
CA PHE A 224 -9.22 -2.85 -7.53
C PHE A 224 -10.42 -2.43 -8.40
N ILE A 225 -11.28 -1.60 -7.82
CA ILE A 225 -12.49 -1.09 -8.44
C ILE A 225 -12.41 0.44 -8.42
N ASN A 226 -12.74 1.07 -9.55
CA ASN A 226 -12.77 2.52 -9.67
C ASN A 226 -13.96 3.08 -8.87
N GLY A 227 -13.65 3.81 -7.80
CA GLY A 227 -14.63 4.48 -6.93
C GLY A 227 -14.70 5.99 -7.14
N ASN A 228 -14.20 6.52 -8.26
CA ASN A 228 -14.13 7.97 -8.47
C ASN A 228 -15.50 8.66 -8.49
N ASN A 229 -16.59 7.93 -8.70
CA ASN A 229 -17.97 8.43 -8.55
C ASN A 229 -18.31 8.87 -7.12
N LEU A 230 -17.52 8.44 -6.12
CA LEU A 230 -17.67 8.84 -4.72
C LEU A 230 -16.94 10.14 -4.38
N ILE A 231 -16.14 10.69 -5.31
CA ILE A 231 -15.41 11.95 -5.11
C ILE A 231 -16.42 13.11 -5.12
N ASN A 232 -16.51 13.81 -3.99
CA ASN A 232 -17.33 15.02 -3.85
C ASN A 232 -16.68 15.99 -2.85
N ASN A 233 -17.23 17.21 -2.77
CA ASN A 233 -16.69 18.27 -1.92
C ASN A 233 -16.69 17.91 -0.42
N ASN A 234 -17.63 17.09 0.05
CA ASN A 234 -17.70 16.67 1.45
C ASN A 234 -16.54 15.76 1.79
N LEU A 235 -16.23 14.79 0.92
CA LEU A 235 -15.09 13.91 1.08
C LEU A 235 -13.77 14.67 0.98
N GLU A 236 -13.62 15.56 -0.01
CA GLU A 236 -12.42 16.38 -0.15
C GLU A 236 -12.20 17.20 1.13
N THR A 237 -13.25 17.84 1.65
CA THR A 237 -13.17 18.62 2.90
C THR A 237 -12.80 17.76 4.11
N ALA A 238 -13.37 16.55 4.23
CA ALA A 238 -13.07 15.63 5.32
C ALA A 238 -11.60 15.18 5.30
N ILE A 239 -11.11 14.71 4.15
CA ILE A 239 -9.71 14.26 4.00
C ILE A 239 -8.74 15.44 4.16
N ASP A 240 -9.09 16.61 3.64
CA ASP A 240 -8.27 17.82 3.76
C ASP A 240 -8.08 18.24 5.22
N LYS A 241 -9.12 18.14 6.08
CA LYS A 241 -8.98 18.39 7.53
C LYS A 241 -7.93 17.50 8.19
N ILE A 242 -7.75 16.26 7.72
CA ILE A 242 -6.72 15.36 8.24
C ILE A 242 -5.36 15.76 7.65
N MET A 243 -5.28 15.95 6.33
CA MET A 243 -4.02 16.21 5.63
C MET A 243 -3.40 17.57 5.98
N GLN A 244 -4.21 18.56 6.34
CA GLN A 244 -3.73 19.84 6.88
C GLN A 244 -2.94 19.69 8.19
N GLN A 245 -3.19 18.62 8.97
CA GLN A 245 -2.44 18.32 10.20
C GLN A 245 -1.13 17.59 9.94
N ILE A 246 -0.74 17.40 8.67
CA ILE A 246 0.52 16.77 8.27
C ILE A 246 1.37 17.78 7.48
N PRO A 247 2.08 18.69 8.17
CA PRO A 247 2.93 19.68 7.51
C PRO A 247 3.96 19.00 6.61
N GLY A 248 4.13 19.49 5.39
CA GLY A 248 5.10 18.92 4.44
C GLY A 248 4.62 17.66 3.70
N PHE A 249 3.36 17.25 3.84
CA PHE A 249 2.75 16.26 2.96
C PHE A 249 1.77 16.92 1.98
N TYR A 250 1.96 16.67 0.69
CA TYR A 250 1.23 17.35 -0.38
C TYR A 250 0.71 16.41 -1.47
N TYR A 251 1.22 15.19 -1.58
CA TYR A 251 0.87 14.27 -2.65
C TYR A 251 1.05 12.82 -2.22
N GLY A 252 0.00 12.02 -2.35
CA GLY A 252 0.12 10.59 -2.17
C GLY A 252 -1.18 9.84 -1.93
N ARG A 253 -1.05 8.56 -1.64
CA ARG A 253 -2.19 7.66 -1.41
C ARG A 253 -2.30 7.29 0.07
N LEU A 254 -3.48 7.50 0.61
CA LEU A 254 -3.92 6.97 1.88
C LEU A 254 -4.57 5.61 1.63
N ASP A 255 -4.03 4.54 2.22
CA ASP A 255 -4.75 3.27 2.29
C ASP A 255 -5.54 3.23 3.61
N ILE A 256 -6.85 3.08 3.50
CA ILE A 256 -7.80 3.29 4.59
C ILE A 256 -8.66 2.04 4.79
N LYS A 257 -8.76 1.60 6.05
CA LYS A 257 -9.76 0.63 6.54
C LYS A 257 -10.92 1.41 7.15
N TYR A 258 -12.15 1.11 6.77
CA TYR A 258 -13.32 1.90 7.18
C TYR A 258 -14.60 1.07 7.27
N GLN A 259 -15.50 1.48 8.17
CA GLN A 259 -16.76 0.79 8.37
C GLN A 259 -17.76 1.10 7.26
N SER A 260 -18.00 2.38 6.97
CA SER A 260 -18.86 2.85 5.88
C SER A 260 -18.30 4.10 5.21
N PHE A 261 -18.79 4.45 4.02
CA PHE A 261 -18.34 5.68 3.37
C PHE A 261 -18.82 6.94 4.10
N GLU A 262 -19.99 6.87 4.73
CA GLU A 262 -20.53 7.93 5.59
C GLU A 262 -19.61 8.21 6.78
N ASP A 263 -19.07 7.16 7.39
CA ASP A 263 -18.07 7.25 8.47
C ASP A 263 -16.82 8.03 8.05
N LEU A 264 -16.37 7.92 6.79
CA LEU A 264 -15.26 8.73 6.26
C LEU A 264 -15.61 10.22 6.19
N LEU A 265 -16.84 10.56 5.80
CA LEU A 265 -17.31 11.95 5.72
C LEU A 265 -17.43 12.58 7.12
N LEU A 266 -17.86 11.78 8.10
CA LEU A 266 -18.01 12.19 9.50
C LEU A 266 -16.72 12.08 10.32
N LEU A 267 -15.63 11.60 9.71
CA LEU A 267 -14.34 11.36 10.35
C LEU A 267 -14.41 10.41 11.56
N LYS A 268 -15.18 9.32 11.45
CA LYS A 268 -15.38 8.30 12.49
C LYS A 268 -15.16 6.89 11.93
N ASN A 269 -14.92 5.90 12.79
CA ASN A 269 -14.91 4.47 12.41
C ASN A 269 -14.07 4.12 11.16
N PHE A 270 -12.89 4.74 11.05
CA PHE A 270 -11.88 4.41 10.04
C PHE A 270 -10.48 4.56 10.62
N LYS A 271 -9.51 3.92 9.98
CA LYS A 271 -8.07 4.14 10.22
C LYS A 271 -7.33 4.17 8.88
N ILE A 272 -6.43 5.14 8.74
CA ILE A 272 -5.42 5.18 7.69
C ILE A 272 -4.32 4.21 8.11
N ILE A 273 -4.19 3.11 7.37
CA ILE A 273 -3.26 2.01 7.68
C ILE A 273 -1.90 2.19 6.99
N GLU A 274 -1.85 2.95 5.89
CA GLU A 274 -0.62 3.34 5.21
C GLU A 274 -0.78 4.75 4.57
N LEU A 275 0.29 5.54 4.62
CA LEU A 275 0.42 6.80 3.92
C LEU A 275 1.60 6.66 2.95
N ASN A 276 1.33 6.75 1.65
CA ASN A 276 2.32 6.48 0.61
C ASN A 276 2.65 7.76 -0.16
N GLY A 277 3.94 8.04 -0.40
CA GLY A 277 4.41 9.23 -1.11
C GLY A 277 4.41 9.10 -2.64
N ILE A 278 5.45 9.61 -3.30
CA ILE A 278 5.51 9.81 -4.75
C ILE A 278 5.48 8.52 -5.59
N ILE A 279 5.85 7.37 -5.02
CA ILE A 279 5.74 6.07 -5.72
C ILE A 279 4.33 5.47 -5.69
N SER A 280 3.40 6.10 -4.97
CA SER A 280 2.03 5.63 -4.96
C SER A 280 1.38 5.89 -6.31
N GLU A 281 0.68 4.87 -6.81
CA GLU A 281 -0.12 4.97 -8.03
C GLU A 281 -1.58 5.26 -7.69
N PRO A 282 -2.31 6.02 -8.53
CA PRO A 282 -3.77 6.11 -8.47
C PRO A 282 -4.37 4.77 -8.93
N THR A 283 -4.50 3.82 -8.00
CA THR A 283 -4.74 2.41 -8.33
C THR A 283 -6.10 2.10 -8.97
N HIS A 284 -7.02 3.07 -9.04
CA HIS A 284 -8.28 2.94 -9.79
C HIS A 284 -8.03 2.67 -11.28
N ILE A 285 -6.85 3.08 -11.78
CA ILE A 285 -6.44 2.82 -13.16
C ILE A 285 -6.31 1.34 -13.47
N TYR A 286 -6.29 0.44 -12.48
CA TYR A 286 -6.23 -1.02 -12.68
C TYR A 286 -7.61 -1.69 -12.66
N ASP A 287 -8.70 -0.93 -12.70
CA ASP A 287 -10.03 -1.47 -12.93
C ASP A 287 -10.24 -1.72 -14.43
N PRO A 288 -10.21 -2.98 -14.91
CA PRO A 288 -10.32 -3.27 -16.34
C PRO A 288 -11.75 -3.06 -16.89
N ILE A 289 -12.75 -2.92 -16.02
CA ILE A 289 -14.15 -2.72 -16.43
C ILE A 289 -14.39 -1.24 -16.73
N ASN A 290 -13.86 -0.35 -15.88
CA ASN A 290 -14.14 1.08 -15.92
C ASN A 290 -12.95 1.92 -16.42
N SER A 291 -11.88 1.29 -16.88
CA SER A 291 -10.68 1.96 -17.39
C SER A 291 -10.13 1.25 -18.63
N THR A 292 -9.24 1.93 -19.34
CA THR A 292 -8.47 1.36 -20.44
C THR A 292 -6.99 1.57 -20.18
N TYR A 293 -6.15 0.80 -20.86
CA TYR A 293 -4.71 1.00 -20.80
C TYR A 293 -4.28 2.44 -21.15
N PHE A 294 -4.91 3.06 -22.16
CA PHE A 294 -4.62 4.45 -22.53
C PHE A 294 -5.06 5.46 -21.46
N ASN A 295 -6.20 5.21 -20.80
CA ASN A 295 -6.62 6.02 -19.65
C ASN A 295 -5.61 5.91 -18.50
N ALA A 296 -5.10 4.71 -18.21
CA ALA A 296 -4.06 4.50 -17.21
C ALA A 296 -2.79 5.31 -17.53
N LEU A 297 -2.32 5.30 -18.79
CA LEU A 297 -1.18 6.11 -19.21
C LEU A 297 -1.44 7.62 -19.05
N LYS A 298 -2.65 8.08 -19.39
CA LYS A 298 -3.06 9.49 -19.26
C LYS A 298 -3.09 9.94 -17.79
N GLU A 299 -3.62 9.12 -16.90
CA GLU A 299 -3.64 9.42 -15.46
C GLU A 299 -2.23 9.46 -14.86
N ILE A 300 -1.34 8.53 -15.25
CA ILE A 300 0.08 8.60 -14.83
C ILE A 300 0.70 9.93 -15.27
N ARG A 301 0.48 10.34 -16.53
CA ARG A 301 0.98 11.62 -17.05
C ARG A 301 0.46 12.83 -16.27
N LYS A 302 -0.83 12.83 -15.92
CA LYS A 302 -1.46 13.87 -15.09
C LYS A 302 -0.81 13.95 -13.70
N HIS A 303 -0.54 12.81 -13.08
CA HIS A 303 0.11 12.74 -11.78
C HIS A 303 1.57 13.26 -11.82
N TRP A 304 2.34 12.97 -12.87
CA TRP A 304 3.66 13.60 -13.07
C TRP A 304 3.59 15.12 -13.16
N LYS A 305 2.56 15.67 -13.83
CA LYS A 305 2.33 17.13 -13.89
C LYS A 305 2.00 17.71 -12.51
N ILE A 306 1.24 16.99 -11.68
CA ILE A 306 0.91 17.40 -10.30
C ILE A 306 2.19 17.42 -9.45
N ILE A 307 2.98 16.34 -9.49
CA ILE A 307 4.29 16.24 -8.80
C ILE A 307 5.19 17.42 -9.20
N TYR A 308 5.33 17.70 -10.50
CA TYR A 308 6.12 18.83 -10.98
C TYR A 308 5.66 20.17 -10.38
N LYS A 309 4.35 20.43 -10.38
CA LYS A 309 3.81 21.68 -9.81
C LYS A 309 4.13 21.80 -8.32
N ILE A 310 3.84 20.75 -7.55
CA ILE A 310 4.05 20.74 -6.09
C ILE A 310 5.53 20.91 -5.76
N ALA A 311 6.40 20.11 -6.38
CA ALA A 311 7.84 20.17 -6.16
C ALA A 311 8.42 21.55 -6.51
N THR A 312 8.01 22.12 -7.65
CA THR A 312 8.48 23.45 -8.06
C THR A 312 8.03 24.53 -7.07
N LEU A 313 6.78 24.47 -6.60
CA LEU A 313 6.25 25.43 -5.62
C LEU A 313 6.94 25.27 -4.26
N ASN A 314 7.16 24.05 -3.79
CA ASN A 314 7.92 23.80 -2.56
C ASN A 314 9.36 24.33 -2.67
N HIS A 315 10.00 24.15 -3.82
CA HIS A 315 11.34 24.66 -4.06
C HIS A 315 11.39 26.18 -4.08
N THR A 316 10.46 26.84 -4.76
CA THR A 316 10.50 28.30 -4.94
C THR A 316 9.97 29.06 -3.72
N ILE A 317 8.86 28.60 -3.12
CA ILE A 317 8.16 29.26 -2.02
C ILE A 317 8.72 28.80 -0.68
N ASN A 318 8.76 27.48 -0.45
CA ASN A 318 9.15 26.90 0.84
C ASN A 318 10.65 26.60 0.97
N LYS A 319 11.44 26.93 -0.07
CA LYS A 319 12.90 26.73 -0.12
C LYS A 319 13.34 25.28 0.12
N VAL A 320 12.49 24.32 -0.22
CA VAL A 320 12.82 22.90 -0.16
C VAL A 320 13.84 22.59 -1.26
N GLU A 321 15.01 22.10 -0.90
CA GLU A 321 16.00 21.69 -1.88
C GLU A 321 15.58 20.41 -2.60
N TYR A 322 16.00 20.26 -3.85
CA TYR A 322 15.96 18.96 -4.52
C TYR A 322 17.12 18.12 -4.01
N ASP A 323 16.88 16.82 -3.79
CA ASP A 323 17.94 15.87 -3.48
C ASP A 323 19.06 15.93 -4.52
N LYS A 324 20.30 15.78 -4.08
CA LYS A 324 21.40 15.54 -5.02
C LYS A 324 21.17 14.20 -5.73
N ALA A 325 21.48 14.16 -7.02
CA ALA A 325 21.37 12.92 -7.81
C ALA A 325 22.20 11.77 -7.21
N SER A 326 23.35 12.07 -6.60
CA SER A 326 24.19 11.11 -5.88
C SER A 326 23.45 10.40 -4.75
N ASP A 327 22.73 11.19 -3.94
CA ASP A 327 22.09 10.74 -2.72
C ASP A 327 20.87 9.89 -3.06
N PHE A 328 20.10 10.32 -4.07
CA PHE A 328 19.02 9.53 -4.65
C PHE A 328 19.52 8.20 -5.24
N LEU A 329 20.61 8.20 -6.02
CA LEU A 329 21.17 6.96 -6.56
C LEU A 329 21.69 6.02 -5.46
N ALA A 330 22.27 6.57 -4.39
CA ALA A 330 22.70 5.79 -3.24
C ALA A 330 21.51 5.14 -2.52
N SER A 331 20.41 5.87 -2.32
CA SER A 331 19.20 5.35 -1.69
C SER A 331 18.56 4.23 -2.52
N LEU A 332 18.50 4.37 -3.85
CA LEU A 332 18.05 3.30 -4.75
C LEU A 332 18.93 2.04 -4.71
N LYS A 333 20.27 2.20 -4.66
CA LYS A 333 21.19 1.06 -4.52
C LYS A 333 20.97 0.33 -3.20
N LYS A 334 20.81 1.06 -2.08
CA LYS A 334 20.51 0.49 -0.76
C LYS A 334 19.19 -0.27 -0.78
N LEU A 335 18.13 0.34 -1.32
CA LEU A 335 16.81 -0.27 -1.43
C LEU A 335 16.82 -1.54 -2.29
N LYS A 336 17.55 -1.54 -3.42
CA LYS A 336 17.69 -2.72 -4.29
C LYS A 336 18.40 -3.87 -3.58
N LYS A 337 19.49 -3.59 -2.85
CA LYS A 337 20.22 -4.59 -2.06
C LYS A 337 19.32 -5.18 -0.98
N TYR A 338 18.65 -4.32 -0.21
CA TYR A 338 17.73 -4.73 0.84
C TYR A 338 16.55 -5.56 0.31
N SER A 339 15.90 -5.11 -0.78
CA SER A 339 14.80 -5.85 -1.42
C SER A 339 15.22 -7.23 -1.92
N LYS A 340 16.45 -7.37 -2.45
CA LYS A 340 16.99 -8.67 -2.89
C LYS A 340 17.18 -9.61 -1.70
N GLN A 341 17.66 -9.09 -0.57
CA GLN A 341 17.83 -9.85 0.67
C GLN A 341 16.48 -10.35 1.21
N LEU A 342 15.50 -9.45 1.32
CA LEU A 342 14.14 -9.80 1.77
C LEU A 342 13.50 -10.89 0.89
N ASN A 343 13.58 -10.75 -0.44
CA ASN A 343 13.02 -11.74 -1.35
C ASN A 343 13.71 -13.10 -1.21
N LYS A 344 15.05 -13.14 -1.11
CA LYS A 344 15.79 -14.40 -0.92
C LYS A 344 15.36 -15.10 0.38
N GLN A 345 15.21 -14.35 1.46
CA GLN A 345 14.80 -14.89 2.76
C GLN A 345 13.37 -15.41 2.73
N SER A 346 12.45 -14.64 2.13
CA SER A 346 11.07 -15.09 1.93
C SER A 346 10.97 -16.39 1.14
N LEU A 347 11.92 -16.70 0.25
CA LEU A 347 11.95 -17.96 -0.50
C LEU A 347 12.54 -19.11 0.30
N ILE A 348 13.48 -18.84 1.20
CA ILE A 348 14.13 -19.86 2.06
C ILE A 348 13.16 -20.34 3.13
N SER A 349 12.48 -19.42 3.81
CA SER A 349 11.45 -19.75 4.80
C SER A 349 10.22 -20.43 4.19
N ASN A 350 10.07 -20.42 2.87
CA ASN A 350 9.03 -21.17 2.16
C ASN A 350 9.44 -22.62 1.84
N LYS A 351 10.69 -23.01 2.09
CA LYS A 351 11.22 -24.37 1.83
C LYS A 351 11.45 -25.18 3.12
N SER A 352 11.55 -24.49 4.26
CA SER A 352 11.55 -25.05 5.62
C SER A 352 10.12 -25.14 6.14
#